data_AF-A0A1H1J3V5-F1
#
_entry.id   AF-A0A1H1J3V5-F1
#
_cell.length_a   1.000
_cell.length_b   1.000
_cell.length_c   1.000
_cell.angle_alpha   90.00
_cell.angle_beta   90.00
_cell.angle_gamma   90.00
#
_symmetry.space_group_name_H-M   'P 1'
#
loop_
_entity.id
_entity.type
_entity.pdbx_description
1 polymer ?
#
loop_
_entity_poly.entity_id
_entity_poly.type
_entity_poly.pdbx_seq_one_letter_code
_entity_poly.pdbx_strand_id
1 'polypeptide(L)' 'MTKQIAALTRTHHPDDIAVWPDGFWATLKEVWNGECNHRSDDFEIVRQENHTRLKELGIADELDTA' A
#
# COMPACT_ATOMS: atom_id res chain seq x y z
N MET A 1 3.70 -16.10 -9.11
CA MET A 1 4.99 -15.62 -8.61
C MET A 1 4.69 -14.66 -7.47
N THR A 2 4.43 -15.17 -6.27
CA THR A 2 3.92 -14.40 -5.12
C THR A 2 4.96 -14.44 -4.02
N LYS A 3 5.81 -13.42 -3.94
CA LYS A 3 6.90 -13.33 -2.94
C LYS A 3 6.71 -12.18 -1.94
N GLN A 4 5.74 -11.30 -2.13
CA GLN A 4 5.68 -10.03 -1.39
C GLN A 4 4.92 -10.17 -0.06
N ILE A 5 3.74 -10.79 -0.04
CA ILE A 5 2.90 -10.94 1.16
C ILE A 5 3.55 -11.69 2.34
N ALA A 6 4.42 -12.67 2.08
CA ALA A 6 5.09 -13.42 3.14
C ALA A 6 6.14 -12.59 3.92
N ALA A 7 6.71 -11.55 3.29
CA ALA A 7 7.69 -10.67 3.93
C ALA A 7 7.04 -9.53 4.74
N LEU A 8 5.75 -9.24 4.52
CA LEU A 8 5.07 -8.10 5.13
C LEU A 8 4.75 -8.27 6.62
N THR A 9 4.58 -9.51 7.04
CA THR A 9 4.09 -9.85 8.39
C THR A 9 5.06 -9.56 9.52
N ARG A 10 6.31 -9.15 9.24
CA ARG A 10 7.35 -8.98 10.27
C ARG A 10 7.93 -7.56 10.41
N THR A 11 7.60 -6.59 9.55
CA THR A 11 8.29 -5.27 9.59
C THR A 11 7.45 -4.06 9.17
N HIS A 12 6.19 -4.26 8.75
CA HIS A 12 5.36 -3.18 8.22
C HIS A 12 4.33 -2.69 9.25
N HIS A 13 4.13 -1.37 9.28
CA HIS A 13 3.15 -0.71 10.13
C HIS A 13 1.77 -0.76 9.46
N PRO A 14 0.67 -0.83 10.24
CA PRO A 14 -0.69 -0.80 9.70
C PRO A 14 -1.01 0.52 8.95
N ASP A 15 -0.27 1.60 9.24
CA ASP A 15 -0.32 2.89 8.55
C ASP A 15 0.53 2.94 7.26
N ASP A 16 1.25 1.86 6.91
CA ASP A 16 1.89 1.80 5.60
C ASP A 16 0.83 1.70 4.50
N ILE A 17 1.15 2.25 3.33
CA ILE A 17 0.26 2.31 2.17
C ILE A 17 0.60 1.17 1.23
N ALA A 18 -0.37 0.31 0.92
CA ALA A 18 -0.31 -0.63 -0.17
C ALA A 18 -0.75 0.07 -1.47
N VAL A 19 0.05 -0.06 -2.53
CA VAL A 19 -0.17 0.57 -3.83
C VAL A 19 -0.19 -0.49 -4.90
N TRP A 20 -1.27 -0.52 -5.69
CA TRP A 20 -1.44 -1.41 -6.82
C TRP A 20 -0.97 -0.77 -8.13
N PRO A 21 -0.60 -1.58 -9.13
CA PRO A 21 -0.16 -1.08 -10.45
C PRO A 21 -1.25 -0.30 -11.18
N ASP A 22 -2.52 -0.48 -10.83
CA ASP A 22 -3.66 0.30 -11.34
C ASP A 22 -3.71 1.73 -10.79
N GLY A 23 -2.78 2.11 -9.90
CA GLY A 23 -2.76 3.42 -9.21
C GLY A 23 -3.69 3.50 -8.00
N PHE A 24 -4.42 2.41 -7.70
CA PHE A 24 -5.19 2.30 -6.47
C PHE A 24 -4.26 2.12 -5.27
N TRP A 25 -4.61 2.71 -4.14
CA TRP A 25 -3.90 2.53 -2.90
C TRP A 25 -4.87 2.31 -1.74
N ALA A 26 -4.40 1.64 -0.70
CA ALA A 26 -5.13 1.40 0.53
C ALA A 26 -4.15 1.27 1.70
N THR A 27 -4.61 1.49 2.93
CA THR A 27 -3.76 1.27 4.10
C THR A 27 -3.56 -0.22 4.35
N LEU A 28 -2.39 -0.62 4.85
CA LEU A 28 -2.14 -2.02 5.23
C LEU A 28 -3.14 -2.51 6.26
N LYS A 29 -3.66 -1.62 7.12
CA LYS A 29 -4.78 -1.92 8.01
C LYS A 29 -5.99 -2.45 7.24
N GLU A 30 -6.43 -1.77 6.18
CA GLU A 30 -7.57 -2.19 5.33
C GLU A 30 -7.26 -3.50 4.58
N VAL A 31 -6.02 -3.64 4.10
CA VAL A 31 -5.57 -4.87 3.45
C VAL A 31 -5.60 -6.07 4.40
N TRP A 32 -5.08 -5.90 5.62
CA TRP A 32 -5.09 -6.93 6.66
C TRP A 32 -6.49 -7.20 7.22
N ASN A 33 -7.36 -6.18 7.25
CA ASN A 33 -8.77 -6.34 7.57
C ASN A 33 -9.54 -7.11 6.47
N GLY A 34 -8.90 -7.36 5.33
CA GLY A 34 -9.45 -8.14 4.23
C GLY A 34 -10.33 -7.33 3.28
N GLU A 35 -10.33 -6.00 3.36
CA GLU A 35 -11.12 -5.15 2.47
C GLU A 35 -10.59 -5.22 1.02
N CYS A 36 -9.28 -5.47 0.87
CA CYS A 36 -8.63 -5.67 -0.41
C CYS A 36 -8.43 -7.14 -0.81
N ASN A 37 -9.06 -8.11 -0.11
CA ASN A 37 -8.91 -9.55 -0.39
C ASN A 37 -9.51 -9.99 -1.74
N HIS A 38 -10.28 -9.10 -2.38
CA HIS A 38 -10.81 -9.27 -3.74
C HIS A 38 -9.82 -8.85 -4.83
N ARG A 39 -8.67 -8.24 -4.47
CA ARG A 39 -7.64 -7.79 -5.40
C ARG A 39 -6.42 -8.71 -5.38
N SER A 40 -5.58 -8.56 -6.39
CA SER A 40 -4.30 -9.26 -6.48
C SER A 40 -3.35 -8.84 -5.36
N ASP A 41 -2.55 -9.79 -4.86
CA ASP A 41 -1.50 -9.55 -3.86
C ASP A 41 -0.26 -8.82 -4.41
N ASP A 42 -0.34 -8.31 -5.65
CA ASP A 42 0.75 -7.66 -6.38
C ASP A 42 0.68 -6.14 -6.11
N PHE A 43 1.01 -5.77 -4.88
CA PHE A 43 1.03 -4.37 -4.44
C PHE A 43 2.39 -4.02 -3.82
N GLU A 44 2.86 -2.80 -4.08
CA GLU A 44 4.03 -2.20 -3.43
C GLU A 44 3.62 -1.61 -2.08
N ILE A 45 4.40 -1.84 -1.02
CA ILE A 45 4.14 -1.24 0.29
C ILE A 45 5.08 -0.05 0.42
N VAL A 46 4.49 1.13 0.51
CA VAL A 46 5.17 2.40 0.67
C VAL A 46 4.86 2.93 2.06
N ARG A 47 5.89 3.31 2.80
CA ARG A 47 5.67 3.98 4.10
C ARG A 47 5.01 5.33 3.88
N GLN A 48 4.06 5.70 4.74
CA GLN A 48 3.43 7.03 4.71
C GLN A 48 4.48 8.15 4.80
N GLU A 49 5.57 7.91 5.53
CA GLU A 49 6.71 8.83 5.69
C GLU A 49 7.47 9.09 4.38
N ASN A 50 7.29 8.23 3.37
CA ASN A 50 8.02 8.26 2.11
C ASN A 50 7.31 9.12 1.06
N HIS A 51 7.17 10.41 1.36
CA HIS A 51 6.50 11.39 0.51
C HIS A 51 7.06 11.45 -0.91
N THR A 52 8.37 11.23 -1.10
CA THR A 52 8.99 11.14 -2.43
C THR A 52 8.35 10.05 -3.27
N ARG A 53 8.18 8.86 -2.70
CA ARG A 53 7.64 7.70 -3.40
C ARG A 53 6.13 7.83 -3.63
N LEU A 54 5.40 8.34 -2.63
CA LEU A 54 3.99 8.67 -2.77
C LEU A 54 3.74 9.71 -3.88
N LYS A 55 4.65 10.68 -4.04
CA LYS A 55 4.58 11.68 -5.10
C LYS A 55 4.87 11.10 -6.49
N GLU A 56 5.85 10.19 -6.60
CA GLU A 56 6.12 9.46 -7.85
C GLU A 56 4.93 8.61 -8.30
N LEU A 57 4.16 8.09 -7.35
CA LEU A 57 2.98 7.28 -7.60
C LEU A 57 1.71 8.12 -7.81
N GLY A 58 1.78 9.44 -7.65
CA GLY A 58 0.62 10.34 -7.75
C GLY A 58 -0.34 10.28 -6.55
N ILE A 59 0.01 9.52 -5.51
CA ILE A 59 -0.82 9.28 -4.31
C ILE A 59 -0.69 10.40 -3.29
N ALA A 60 0.47 11.05 -3.23
CA ALA A 60 0.70 12.14 -2.28
C ALA A 60 -0.28 13.30 -2.44
N ASP A 61 -0.78 13.54 -3.66
CA ASP A 61 -1.79 14.58 -3.95
C ASP A 61 -3.18 14.17 -3.47
N GLU A 62 -3.53 12.88 -3.61
CA GLU A 62 -4.80 12.31 -3.15
C GLU A 62 -4.87 12.25 -1.61
N LEU A 63 -3.76 11.93 -0.95
CA LEU A 63 -3.63 11.94 0.52
C LEU A 63 -3.67 13.35 1.14
N ASP A 64 -3.25 14.39 0.42
CA ASP A 64 -3.32 15.79 0.89
C ASP A 64 -4.75 16.33 0.81
N THR A 65 -5.57 15.76 -0.07
CA THR A 65 -6.95 16.20 -0.34
C THR A 65 -8.02 15.42 0.45
N ALA A 66 -7.70 14.22 0.95
CA ALA A 66 -8.61 13.34 1.70
C ALA A 66 -8.76 13.72 3.18
#